data_AF-A8EYH3-F1
#
_entry.id   AF-A8EYH3-F1
#
_cell.length_a   1.000
_cell.length_b   1.000
_cell.length_c   1.000
_cell.angle_alpha   90.00
_cell.angle_beta   90.00
_cell.angle_gamma   90.00
#
_symmetry.space_group_name_H-M   'P 1'
#
loop_
_entity.id
_entity.type
_entity.pdbx_description
1 polymer ?
#
loop_
_entity_poly.entity_id
_entity_poly.type
_entity_poly.pdbx_seq_one_letter_code
_entity_poly.pdbx_strand_id
1 'polypeptide(L)' 'MLNIAEYHMKVLKNKKFPFIYPLVFYNGIQKYNVPLNLWALFEKSELVQATWINDCQLN' A
#
# COMPACT_ATOMS: atom_id res chain seq x y z
N MET A 1 6.25 -6.94 -0.04
CA MET A 1 5.62 -6.13 -1.11
C MET A 1 6.31 -6.32 -2.46
N LEU A 2 7.65 -6.15 -2.55
CA LEU A 2 8.45 -6.39 -3.77
C LEU A 2 8.15 -7.72 -4.47
N ASN A 3 8.09 -8.84 -3.74
CA ASN A 3 7.84 -10.16 -4.36
C ASN A 3 6.45 -10.28 -5.02
N ILE A 4 5.43 -9.64 -4.47
CA ILE A 4 4.06 -9.65 -5.01
C ILE A 4 4.00 -8.79 -6.27
N ALA A 5 4.64 -7.62 -6.22
CA ALA A 5 4.83 -6.72 -7.33
C ALA A 5 5.55 -7.39 -8.52
N GLU A 6 6.70 -8.02 -8.27
CA GLU A 6 7.46 -8.74 -9.30
C GLU A 6 6.69 -9.91 -9.90
N TYR A 7 5.99 -10.69 -9.08
CA TYR A 7 5.17 -11.80 -9.54
C TYR A 7 4.04 -11.31 -10.46
N HIS A 8 3.35 -10.25 -10.06
CA HIS A 8 2.26 -9.67 -10.85
C HIS A 8 2.74 -9.17 -12.21
N MET A 9 3.88 -8.48 -12.26
CA MET A 9 4.48 -8.02 -13.54
C MET A 9 4.89 -9.18 -14.45
N LYS A 10 5.49 -10.24 -13.89
CA LYS A 10 5.97 -11.40 -14.66
C LYS A 10 4.82 -12.27 -15.19
N VAL A 11 3.77 -12.49 -14.39
CA VAL A 11 2.70 -13.45 -14.71
C VAL A 11 1.56 -12.80 -15.48
N LEU A 12 1.10 -11.62 -15.06
CA LEU A 12 -0.09 -10.99 -15.67
C LEU A 12 0.27 -10.09 -16.85
N LYS A 13 1.57 -9.84 -17.10
CA LYS A 13 2.10 -8.92 -18.14
C LYS A 13 1.40 -7.56 -18.15
N ASN A 14 0.77 -7.19 -17.05
CA ASN A 14 0.02 -5.96 -16.92
C ASN A 14 0.97 -4.87 -16.44
N LYS A 15 0.89 -3.70 -17.08
CA LYS A 15 1.73 -2.55 -16.73
C LYS A 15 1.27 -1.88 -15.43
N LYS A 16 0.04 -2.16 -14.98
CA LYS A 16 -0.52 -1.64 -13.73
C LYS A 16 -0.19 -2.58 -12.58
N PHE A 17 0.27 -2.00 -11.46
CA PHE A 17 0.48 -2.75 -10.23
C PHE A 17 -0.86 -3.13 -9.59
N PRO A 18 -0.96 -4.31 -8.94
CA PRO A 18 -2.14 -4.65 -8.19
C PRO A 18 -2.28 -3.69 -7.01
N PHE A 19 -3.51 -3.32 -6.70
CA PHE A 19 -3.85 -2.59 -5.49
C PHE A 19 -3.57 -3.48 -4.27
N ILE A 20 -2.46 -3.25 -3.58
CA ILE A 20 -2.12 -3.96 -2.34
C ILE A 20 -2.52 -3.06 -1.17
N TYR A 21 -3.63 -3.39 -0.51
CA TYR A 21 -4.08 -2.72 0.71
C TYR A 21 -3.53 -3.46 1.95
N PRO A 22 -2.46 -2.97 2.60
CA PRO A 22 -1.99 -3.59 3.82
C PRO A 22 -3.01 -3.31 4.94
N LEU A 23 -3.78 -4.34 5.32
CA LEU A 23 -4.58 -4.31 6.54
C LEU A 23 -3.63 -4.49 7.73
N VAL A 24 -3.40 -3.40 8.47
CA VAL A 24 -2.59 -3.42 9.68
C VAL A 24 -3.50 -3.60 10.88
N PHE A 25 -3.44 -4.78 11.50
CA PHE A 25 -4.13 -5.05 12.76
C PHE A 25 -3.15 -4.89 13.92
N TYR A 26 -3.45 -3.96 14.83
CA TYR A 26 -2.74 -3.88 16.10
C TYR A 26 -3.45 -4.77 17.13
N ASN A 27 -2.74 -5.75 17.68
CA ASN A 27 -3.24 -6.65 18.71
C ASN A 27 -2.44 -6.54 20.02
N GLY A 28 -1.82 -5.39 20.26
CA GLY A 28 -1.09 -5.16 21.51
C GLY A 28 -2.00 -4.73 22.64
N ILE A 29 -1.49 -4.86 23.86
CA ILE A 29 -2.22 -4.48 25.09
C ILE A 29 -2.12 -2.96 25.34
N GLN A 30 -1.11 -2.30 24.76
CA GLN A 30 -0.89 -0.87 24.95
C GLN A 30 -1.86 -0.03 24.11
N LYS A 31 -2.12 1.20 24.54
CA LYS A 31 -2.96 2.12 23.76
C LYS A 31 -2.29 2.41 22.42
N TYR A 32 -3.01 2.13 21.34
CA TYR A 32 -2.58 2.49 19.99
C TYR A 32 -2.37 4.02 19.90
N ASN A 33 -1.13 4.44 19.69
CA ASN A 33 -0.72 5.86 19.66
C ASN A 33 -0.30 6.34 18.27
N VAL A 34 -0.45 5.48 17.26
CA VAL A 34 -0.06 5.75 15.88
C VAL A 34 -1.24 6.41 15.15
N PRO A 35 -1.01 7.28 14.15
CA PRO A 35 -2.08 7.89 13.38
C PRO A 35 -3.04 6.85 12.78
N LEU A 36 -4.34 7.14 12.83
CA LEU A 36 -5.36 6.33 12.14
C LEU A 36 -5.46 6.67 10.64
N ASN A 37 -4.87 7.79 10.23
CA ASN A 37 -4.73 8.15 8.83
C ASN A 37 -3.63 7.28 8.20
N LEU A 38 -4.04 6.41 7.27
CA LEU A 38 -3.16 5.51 6.52
C LEU A 38 -1.98 6.24 5.88
N TRP A 39 -2.19 7.44 5.32
CA TRP A 39 -1.12 8.19 4.66
C TRP A 39 -0.06 8.66 5.66
N ALA A 40 -0.49 9.02 6.87
CA ALA A 40 0.40 9.43 7.94
C ALA A 40 1.22 8.27 8.54
N LEU A 41 0.95 7.02 8.12
CA LEU A 41 1.79 5.87 8.45
C LEU A 41 3.04 5.77 7.57
N PHE A 42 3.07 6.48 6.44
CA PHE A 42 4.21 6.46 5.51
C PHE A 42 5.13 7.66 5.73
N GLU A 43 6.44 7.42 5.72
CA GLU A 43 7.45 8.47 5.83
C GLU A 43 7.38 9.50 4.69
N LYS A 44 6.96 9.05 3.49
CA LYS A 44 6.74 9.90 2.30
C LYS A 44 5.28 9.85 1.85
N SER A 45 4.39 10.32 2.72
CA SER A 45 2.94 10.26 2.53
C SER A 45 2.45 10.81 1.19
N GLU A 46 2.97 11.96 0.74
CA GLU A 46 2.59 12.60 -0.52
C GLU A 46 2.92 11.74 -1.75
N LEU A 47 4.13 11.17 -1.78
CA LEU A 47 4.56 10.30 -2.87
C LEU A 47 3.67 9.06 -2.95
N VAL A 48 3.43 8.43 -1.79
CA VAL A 48 2.60 7.22 -1.71
C VAL A 48 1.18 7.53 -2.15
N GLN A 49 0.60 8.65 -1.70
CA GLN A 49 -0.75 9.06 -2.10
C GLN A 49 -0.85 9.32 -3.61
N ALA A 50 0.13 10.02 -4.19
CA ALA A 50 0.15 10.30 -5.64
C ALA A 50 0.28 9.01 -6.47
N THR A 51 1.20 8.11 -6.11
CA THR A 51 1.35 6.80 -6.77
C THR A 51 0.08 5.97 -6.61
N TRP A 52 -0.54 6.01 -5.44
CA TRP A 52 -1.76 5.24 -5.18
C TRP A 52 -2.95 5.73 -6.00
N ILE A 53 -3.13 7.05 -6.13
CA ILE A 53 -4.21 7.65 -6.92
C ILE A 53 -4.02 7.40 -8.41
N ASN A 54 -2.79 7.44 -8.92
CA ASN A 54 -2.54 7.42 -10.36
C ASN A 54 -2.25 6.01 -10.92
N ASP A 55 -1.53 5.18 -10.17
CA ASP A 55 -0.95 3.93 -10.71
C ASP A 55 -1.69 2.67 -10.24
N CYS A 56 -2.41 2.74 -9.12
CA CYS A 56 -3.11 1.60 -8.50
C CYS A 56 -4.63 1.57 -8.76
N GLN A 57 -5.16 2.43 -9.64
CA GLN A 57 -6.60 2.42 -9.94
C GLN A 57 -7.04 1.08 -10.55
N LEU A 58 -8.02 0.45 -9.90
CA LEU A 58 -8.80 -0.65 -10.45
C LEU A 58 -9.64 -0.09 -11.60
N ASN A 59 -9.28 -0.42 -12.84
CA ASN A 59 -10.17 -0.29 -13.99
C ASN A 59 -11.14 -1.46 -14.01
#